data_AF-A0A4Q8QTG3-F1
#
_entry.id   AF-A0A4Q8QTG3-F1
#
_cell.length_a   1.000
_cell.length_b   1.000
_cell.length_c   1.000
_cell.angle_alpha   90.00
_cell.angle_beta   90.00
_cell.angle_gamma   90.00
#
_symmetry.space_group_name_H-M   'P 1'
#
loop_
_entity.id
_entity.type
_entity.pdbx_description
1 polymer ?
#
loop_
_entity_poly.entity_id
_entity_poly.type
_entity_poly.pdbx_seq_one_letter_code
_entity_poly.pdbx_strand_id
1 'polypeptide(L)'
;MDAGYLGHLWALTPHVSRCCFARVLACEGGREERVYRCSNCGSQAEGGEARVLCACGSVLADGSDARIRCQVNEDPTPEYPGEIVAAELGNGP
;
A
#
# COMPACT_ATOMS: atom_id res chain seq x y z
N MET A 1 20.64 25.76 1.61
CA MET A 1 20.31 24.73 0.60
C MET A 1 18.84 24.41 0.78
N ASP A 2 18.02 24.70 -0.23
CA ASP A 2 16.56 24.63 -0.16
C ASP A 2 16.06 23.19 0.05
N ALA A 3 15.19 23.01 1.05
CA ALA A 3 14.41 21.79 1.28
C ALA A 3 13.34 21.55 0.18
N GLY A 4 13.43 22.23 -0.96
CA GLY A 4 12.43 22.24 -2.04
C GLY A 4 12.54 21.10 -3.06
N TYR A 5 13.56 20.24 -2.97
CA TYR A 5 13.74 19.08 -3.87
C TYR A 5 13.13 17.77 -3.33
N LEU A 6 12.50 17.76 -2.16
CA LEU A 6 11.96 16.54 -1.52
C LEU A 6 10.80 15.85 -2.29
N GLY A 7 10.38 16.40 -3.44
CA GLY A 7 9.41 15.79 -4.34
C GLY A 7 9.84 14.43 -4.92
N HIS A 8 11.14 14.09 -4.88
CA HIS A 8 11.67 12.81 -5.36
C HIS A 8 11.71 11.70 -4.29
N LEU A 9 11.27 11.96 -3.07
CA LEU A 9 11.33 10.96 -1.98
C LEU A 9 10.17 9.96 -1.98
N TRP A 10 9.15 10.16 -2.82
CA TRP A 10 7.97 9.29 -2.86
C TRP A 10 8.13 8.20 -3.90
N ALA A 11 8.25 6.96 -3.44
CA ALA A 11 8.34 5.78 -4.30
C ALA A 11 7.02 4.98 -4.27
N LEU A 12 6.62 4.43 -5.41
CA LEU A 12 5.55 3.43 -5.48
C LEU A 12 5.99 2.17 -4.73
N THR A 13 5.14 1.68 -3.85
CA THR A 13 5.34 0.39 -3.16
C THR A 13 4.53 -0.70 -3.85
N PRO A 14 4.83 -2.00 -3.68
CA PRO A 14 4.01 -3.09 -4.21
C PRO A 14 2.72 -3.32 -3.38
N HIS A 15 2.10 -2.23 -2.90
CA HIS A 15 0.96 -2.28 -2.00
C HIS A 15 -0.19 -1.37 -2.44
N VAL A 16 -1.39 -1.74 -2.03
CA VAL A 16 -2.59 -0.94 -2.20
C VAL A 16 -3.21 -0.54 -0.88
N SER A 17 -3.84 0.63 -0.84
CA SER A 17 -4.49 1.17 0.36
C SER A 17 -5.67 0.29 0.77
N ARG A 18 -5.83 0.06 2.08
CA ARG A 18 -7.03 -0.60 2.61
C ARG A 18 -8.33 0.19 2.43
N CYS A 19 -8.24 1.49 2.14
CA CYS A 19 -9.40 2.37 2.04
C CYS A 19 -10.01 2.39 0.64
N CYS A 20 -9.17 2.39 -0.41
CA CYS A 20 -9.63 2.57 -1.78
C CYS A 20 -8.92 1.68 -2.82
N PHE A 21 -8.04 0.79 -2.36
CA PHE A 21 -7.30 -0.16 -3.21
C PHE A 21 -6.42 0.47 -4.31
N ALA A 22 -6.20 1.79 -4.27
CA ALA A 22 -5.17 2.45 -5.07
C ALA A 22 -3.76 2.30 -4.47
N ARG A 23 -2.73 2.63 -5.23
CA ARG A 23 -1.31 2.41 -4.87
C ARG A 23 -0.91 3.19 -3.61
N VAL A 24 -0.01 2.59 -2.83
CA VAL A 24 0.64 3.23 -1.68
C VAL A 24 2.01 3.75 -2.09
N LEU A 25 2.29 4.99 -1.73
CA LEU A 25 3.58 5.66 -1.86
C LEU A 25 4.30 5.62 -0.51
N ALA A 26 5.62 5.49 -0.52
CA ALA A 26 6.48 5.62 0.65
C ALA A 26 7.41 6.82 0.48
N CYS A 27 7.51 7.67 1.50
CA CYS A 27 8.47 8.75 1.56
C CYS A 27 9.74 8.29 2.27
N GLU A 28 10.86 8.25 1.55
CA GLU A 28 12.17 7.91 2.11
C GLU A 28 12.84 9.14 2.74
N GLY A 29 12.23 9.65 3.80
CA GLY A 29 12.69 10.86 4.49
C GLY A 29 13.77 10.61 5.55
N GLY A 30 14.84 9.86 5.27
CA GLY A 30 16.03 9.72 6.13
C GLY A 30 15.85 9.36 7.62
N ARG A 31 14.63 9.04 8.05
CA ARG A 31 14.22 8.69 9.41
C ARG A 31 14.01 7.18 9.52
N GLU A 32 14.05 6.65 10.74
CA GLU A 32 13.75 5.22 10.99
C GLU A 32 12.30 4.88 10.58
N GLU A 33 11.37 5.80 10.78
CA GLU A 33 9.98 5.66 10.34
C GLU A 33 9.75 6.33 8.99
N ARG A 34 9.03 5.64 8.10
CA ARG A 34 8.63 6.14 6.79
C ARG A 34 7.21 6.68 6.86
N VAL A 35 6.94 7.73 6.08
CA VAL A 35 5.58 8.21 5.85
C VAL A 35 5.02 7.48 4.65
N TYR A 36 3.87 6.85 4.80
CA TYR A 36 3.13 6.23 3.70
C TYR A 36 1.92 7.07 3.35
N ARG A 37 1.64 7.20 2.05
CA ARG A 37 0.50 7.95 1.52
C ARG A 37 -0.20 7.18 0.42
N CYS A 38 -1.54 7.17 0.41
CA CYS A 38 -2.29 6.66 -0.72
C CYS A 38 -2.26 7.65 -1.89
N SER A 39 -1.98 7.16 -3.10
CA SER A 39 -1.91 7.98 -4.32
C SER A 39 -3.27 8.52 -4.79
N ASN A 40 -4.38 8.00 -4.24
CA ASN A 40 -5.74 8.37 -4.65
C ASN A 40 -6.51 9.06 -3.51
N CYS A 41 -6.85 8.35 -2.44
CA CYS A 41 -7.70 8.91 -1.36
C CYS A 41 -6.93 9.85 -0.40
N GLY A 42 -5.61 9.93 -0.52
CA GLY A 42 -4.78 10.82 0.28
C GLY A 42 -4.55 10.43 1.73
N SER A 43 -5.13 9.31 2.21
CA SER A 43 -4.88 8.77 3.55
C SER A 43 -3.37 8.57 3.79
N GLN A 44 -2.92 8.81 5.02
CA GLN A 44 -1.51 8.78 5.41
C GLN A 44 -1.32 8.10 6.76
N ALA A 45 -0.17 7.47 6.93
CA ALA A 45 0.26 6.86 8.19
C ALA A 45 1.80 6.77 8.26
N GLU A 46 2.34 6.87 9.46
CA GLU A 46 3.78 6.67 9.73
C GLU A 46 4.04 5.25 10.25
N GLY A 47 5.19 4.69 9.94
CA GLY A 47 5.64 3.41 10.52
C GLY A 47 6.81 2.77 9.78
N GLY A 48 7.22 1.58 10.23
CA GLY A 48 8.33 0.84 9.62
C GLY A 48 8.01 0.25 8.24
N GLU A 49 6.75 -0.10 7.98
CA GLU A 49 6.31 -0.86 6.81
C GLU A 49 5.01 -0.34 6.23
N ALA A 50 4.78 -0.52 4.93
CA ALA A 50 3.58 -0.08 4.23
C ALA A 50 2.28 -0.67 4.80
N ARG A 51 2.36 -1.77 5.57
CA ARG A 51 1.22 -2.44 6.23
C ARG A 51 0.43 -1.52 7.15
N VAL A 52 1.00 -0.40 7.61
CA VAL A 52 0.27 0.60 8.42
C VAL A 52 -0.88 1.26 7.65
N LEU A 53 -0.78 1.32 6.32
CA LEU A 53 -1.78 1.92 5.43
C LEU A 53 -2.37 0.91 4.42
N CYS A 54 -1.63 -0.15 4.13
CA CYS A 54 -1.92 -1.14 3.11
C CYS A 54 -3.04 -2.13 3.53
N ALA A 55 -3.71 -2.71 2.54
CA ALA A 55 -4.67 -3.80 2.68
C ALA A 55 -4.06 -5.12 3.21
N CYS A 56 -2.75 -5.36 3.04
CA CYS A 56 -2.09 -6.57 3.54
C CYS A 56 -2.23 -6.78 5.06
N GLY A 57 -2.34 -5.70 5.82
CA GLY A 57 -2.48 -5.74 7.28
C GLY A 57 -3.94 -5.71 7.75
N SER A 58 -4.88 -6.05 6.88
CA SER A 58 -6.30 -6.07 7.25
C SER A 58 -6.58 -7.23 8.20
N VAL A 59 -7.37 -6.95 9.22
CA VAL A 59 -7.86 -7.93 10.19
C VAL A 59 -9.37 -8.00 10.12
N LEU A 60 -9.93 -9.16 10.41
CA LEU A 60 -11.36 -9.35 10.58
C LEU A 60 -11.82 -8.70 11.91
N ALA A 61 -13.14 -8.61 12.10
CA ALA A 61 -13.72 -7.98 13.29
C ALA A 61 -13.32 -8.68 14.61
N ASP A 62 -12.98 -9.96 14.55
CA ASP A 62 -12.48 -10.75 15.69
C ASP A 62 -10.97 -10.58 15.93
N GLY A 63 -10.29 -9.77 15.12
CA GLY A 63 -8.85 -9.50 15.19
C GLY A 63 -7.97 -10.52 14.46
N SER A 64 -8.55 -11.55 13.83
CA SER A 64 -7.79 -12.51 13.03
C SER A 64 -7.30 -11.91 11.71
N ASP A 65 -6.20 -12.43 11.16
CA ASP A 65 -5.64 -11.98 9.87
C ASP A 65 -6.63 -12.29 8.74
N ALA A 66 -7.05 -11.27 7.99
CA ALA A 66 -7.98 -11.43 6.88
C ALA A 66 -7.37 -12.15 5.67
N ARG A 67 -6.09 -12.53 5.72
CA ARG A 67 -5.31 -13.21 4.67
C ARG A 67 -5.30 -12.47 3.33
N ILE A 68 -5.65 -11.20 3.32
CA ILE A 68 -5.55 -10.34 2.14
C ILE A 68 -4.08 -9.99 1.94
N ARG A 69 -3.56 -10.16 0.73
CA ARG A 69 -2.20 -9.73 0.34
C ARG A 69 -2.24 -8.99 -0.99
N CYS A 70 -1.32 -8.05 -1.13
CA CYS A 70 -1.07 -7.39 -2.40
C CYS A 70 -0.24 -8.31 -3.29
N GLN A 71 -0.73 -8.55 -4.49
CA GLN A 71 -0.09 -9.38 -5.50
C GLN A 71 -0.10 -8.66 -6.84
N VAL A 72 0.77 -9.09 -7.75
CA VAL A 72 0.74 -8.62 -9.14
C VAL A 72 -0.58 -9.04 -9.78
N ASN A 73 -1.20 -8.12 -10.49
CA ASN A 73 -2.31 -8.45 -11.37
C ASN A 73 -1.75 -9.06 -12.66
N GLU A 74 -1.95 -10.35 -12.84
CA GLU A 74 -1.41 -11.09 -13.98
C GLU A 74 -2.17 -10.81 -15.29
N ASP A 75 -3.40 -10.30 -15.19
CA ASP A 75 -4.27 -10.02 -16.33
C ASP A 75 -4.93 -8.63 -16.20
N PRO A 76 -4.13 -7.54 -16.35
CA PRO A 76 -4.68 -6.19 -16.32
C PRO A 76 -5.54 -5.92 -17.54
N THR A 77 -6.79 -5.55 -17.29
CA THR A 77 -7.79 -5.19 -18.31
C THR A 77 -8.14 -3.71 -18.22
N PRO A 78 -8.76 -3.10 -19.24
CA PRO A 78 -9.23 -1.72 -19.16
C PRO A 78 -10.18 -1.47 -17.97
N GLU A 79 -11.03 -2.45 -17.63
CA GLU A 79 -11.95 -2.40 -16.50
C GLU A 79 -11.23 -2.59 -15.16
N TYR A 80 -10.11 -3.32 -15.14
CA TYR A 80 -9.30 -3.59 -13.96
C TYR A 80 -7.79 -3.34 -14.23
N PRO A 81 -7.38 -2.06 -14.38
CA PRO A 81 -6.05 -1.73 -14.90
C PRO A 81 -4.94 -1.73 -13.84
N GLY A 82 -5.27 -1.98 -12.57
CA GLY A 82 -4.29 -1.92 -11.48
C GLY A 82 -3.23 -3.00 -11.62
N GLU A 83 -1.95 -2.63 -11.65
CA GLU A 83 -0.81 -3.57 -11.71
C GLU A 83 -0.65 -4.40 -10.44
N ILE A 84 -1.11 -3.89 -9.30
CA ILE A 84 -1.13 -4.58 -8.02
C ILE A 84 -2.56 -4.60 -7.51
N VAL A 85 -3.02 -5.78 -7.09
CA VAL A 85 -4.35 -6.02 -6.54
C VAL A 85 -4.27 -6.59 -5.14
N ALA A 86 -5.26 -6.28 -4.30
CA ALA A 86 -5.45 -6.98 -3.04
C ALA A 86 -6.31 -8.21 -3.28
N ALA A 87 -5.80 -9.39 -2.96
CA ALA A 87 -6.52 -10.65 -3.06
C ALA A 87 -6.44 -11.41 -1.74
N GLU A 88 -7.49 -12.17 -1.42
CA GLU A 88 -7.42 -13.18 -0.37
C GLU A 88 -6.45 -14.28 -0.83
N LEU A 89 -5.48 -14.61 0.02
CA LEU A 89 -4.72 -15.83 -0.15
C LEU A 89 -5.66 -16.99 0.10
N GLY A 90 -6.20 -17.56 -0.98
CA GLY A 90 -7.08 -18.71 -0.90
C GLY A 90 -6.50 -19.82 -0.03
N ASN A 91 -7.38 -20.58 0.60
CA ASN A 91 -7.00 -21.84 1.21
C ASN A 91 -6.66 -22.83 0.08
N GLY A 92 -5.42 -22.80 -0.41
CA GLY A 92 -4.78 -24.03 -0.86
C GLY A 92 -4.64 -24.99 0.35
N PRO A 93 -4.57 -26.31 0.14
CA PRO A 93 -4.55 -27.29 1.23
C PRO A 93 -3.53 -26.98 2.33
#